data_AF-A0A673XDK9-F1
#
_entry.id   AF-A0A673XDK9-F1
#
_cell.length_a   1.000
_cell.length_b   1.000
_cell.length_c   1.000
_cell.angle_alpha   90.00
_cell.angle_beta   90.00
_cell.angle_gamma   90.00
#
_symmetry.space_group_name_H-M   'P 1'
#
loop_
_entity.id
_entity.type
_entity.pdbx_description
1 polymer ?
#
loop_
_entity_poly.entity_id
_entity_poly.type
_entity_poly.pdbx_seq_one_letter_code
_entity_poly.pdbx_strand_id
1 'polypeptide(L)'
;MQQVPAVQIDGITLSQSLSPMMLLSWLMPLCLSALEPIWKETAGKYCVGDEISMADICLIPQVYNAELDVDQFPTIKRLNQTLLKVDAFKESHPSCQLDTPAEICT
;
A
#
# COMPACT_ATOMS: atom_id res chain seq x y z
N MET A 1 26.79 3.77 1.98
CA MET A 1 26.01 2.52 1.95
C MET A 1 26.71 1.52 2.86
N GLN A 2 26.10 1.13 3.97
CA GLN A 2 26.70 0.15 4.88
C GLN A 2 25.83 -1.09 4.84
N GLN A 3 26.43 -2.22 4.43
CA GLN A 3 25.81 -3.53 4.50
C GLN A 3 25.48 -3.82 5.97
N VAL A 4 24.27 -4.30 6.25
CA VAL A 4 23.92 -4.74 7.61
C VAL A 4 24.71 -6.02 7.89
N PRO A 5 25.51 -6.08 8.95
CA PRO A 5 26.33 -7.26 9.23
C PRO A 5 25.45 -8.48 9.51
N ALA A 6 25.83 -9.63 8.95
CA ALA A 6 25.16 -10.90 9.20
C ALA A 6 25.23 -11.26 10.69
N VAL A 7 24.15 -11.85 11.21
CA VAL A 7 24.06 -12.31 12.61
C VAL A 7 24.23 -13.83 12.64
N GLN A 8 25.04 -14.34 13.56
CA GLN A 8 25.19 -15.78 13.81
C GLN A 8 24.40 -16.16 15.07
N ILE A 9 23.49 -17.13 14.96
CA ILE A 9 22.78 -17.71 16.10
C ILE A 9 22.90 -19.24 15.98
N ASP A 10 23.47 -19.88 17.00
CA ASP A 10 23.63 -21.35 17.09
C ASP A 10 24.26 -22.00 15.84
N GLY A 11 25.24 -21.33 15.23
CA GLY A 11 25.94 -21.81 14.03
C GLY A 11 25.18 -21.60 12.72
N ILE A 12 24.01 -20.97 12.75
CA ILE A 12 23.26 -20.56 11.56
C ILE A 12 23.56 -19.10 11.25
N THR A 13 24.04 -18.85 10.03
CA THR A 13 24.28 -17.50 9.51
C THR A 13 23.01 -16.92 8.94
N LEU A 14 22.43 -15.95 9.66
CA LEU A 14 21.35 -15.13 9.15
C LEU A 14 21.97 -13.97 8.35
N SER A 15 22.05 -14.12 7.03
CA SER A 15 22.26 -12.96 6.16
C SER A 15 21.00 -12.11 6.26
N GLN A 16 21.15 -10.88 6.76
CA GLN A 16 20.05 -9.92 6.76
C GLN A 16 19.71 -9.65 5.30
N SER A 17 18.58 -10.20 4.82
CA SER A 17 17.97 -9.77 3.58
C SER A 17 17.66 -8.28 3.69
N LEU A 18 17.62 -7.60 2.54
CA LEU A 18 17.40 -6.16 2.36
C LEU A 18 16.60 -5.56 3.52
N SER A 19 17.12 -4.49 4.14
CA SER A 19 16.50 -3.92 5.35
C SER A 19 14.98 -3.73 5.16
N PRO A 20 14.14 -3.83 6.21
CA PRO A 20 12.70 -3.63 6.09
C PRO A 20 12.32 -2.32 5.34
N MET A 21 13.17 -1.29 5.44
CA MET A 21 13.06 -0.05 4.65
C MET A 21 13.24 -0.23 3.13
N MET A 22 14.16 -1.10 2.70
CA MET A 22 14.33 -1.44 1.28
C MET A 22 13.10 -2.16 0.73
N LEU A 23 12.44 -2.96 1.56
CA LEU A 23 11.18 -3.61 1.22
C LEU A 23 10.09 -2.57 0.94
N LEU A 24 9.93 -1.57 1.81
CA LEU A 24 8.96 -0.50 1.57
C LEU A 24 9.28 0.36 0.34
N SER A 25 10.52 0.83 0.21
CA SER A 25 10.89 1.79 -0.83
C SER A 25 10.94 1.20 -2.25
N TRP A 26 11.24 -0.10 -2.41
CA TRP A 26 11.39 -0.72 -3.73
C TRP A 26 10.23 -1.63 -4.16
N LEU A 27 9.53 -2.32 -3.23
CA LEU A 27 8.44 -3.22 -3.63
C LEU A 27 7.10 -2.52 -3.87
N MET A 28 6.79 -1.44 -3.16
CA MET A 28 5.50 -0.75 -3.30
C MET A 28 5.23 -0.20 -4.71
N PRO A 29 6.17 0.52 -5.35
CA PRO A 29 5.99 0.96 -6.74
C PRO A 29 5.83 -0.22 -7.72
N LEU A 30 6.55 -1.31 -7.46
CA LEU A 30 6.55 -2.51 -8.31
C LEU A 30 5.18 -3.22 -8.25
N CYS A 31 4.59 -3.34 -7.06
CA CYS A 31 3.27 -3.92 -6.88
C CYS A 31 2.18 -3.11 -7.63
N LEU A 32 2.19 -1.78 -7.52
CA LEU A 32 1.21 -0.94 -8.24
C LEU A 32 1.38 -1.05 -9.76
N SER A 33 2.62 -1.08 -10.24
CA SER A 33 2.91 -1.26 -11.67
C SER A 33 2.40 -2.61 -12.21
N ALA A 34 2.45 -3.67 -11.41
CA ALA A 34 1.93 -4.98 -11.78
C ALA A 34 0.39 -5.05 -11.73
N LEU A 35 -0.26 -4.33 -10.81
CA LEU A 35 -1.71 -4.33 -10.63
C LEU A 35 -2.44 -3.47 -11.66
N GLU A 36 -1.85 -2.35 -12.10
CA GLU A 36 -2.44 -1.43 -13.08
C GLU A 36 -2.97 -2.15 -14.35
N PRO A 37 -2.22 -3.02 -15.05
CA PRO A 37 -2.75 -3.74 -16.21
C PRO A 37 -3.82 -4.78 -15.86
N ILE A 38 -3.77 -5.40 -14.67
CA ILE A 38 -4.78 -6.37 -14.23
C ILE A 38 -6.11 -5.66 -14.03
N TRP A 39 -6.09 -4.53 -13.33
CA TRP A 39 -7.31 -3.78 -13.02
C TRP A 39 -7.87 -3.01 -14.21
N LYS A 40 -7.10 -2.78 -15.28
CA LYS A 40 -7.69 -2.34 -16.55
C LYS A 40 -8.72 -3.32 -17.09
N GLU A 41 -8.52 -4.62 -16.84
CA GLU A 41 -9.41 -5.68 -17.34
C GLU A 41 -10.52 -6.04 -16.34
N THR A 42 -10.25 -5.95 -15.03
CA THR A 42 -11.20 -6.42 -14.01
C THR A 42 -12.04 -5.32 -13.38
N ALA A 43 -11.59 -4.06 -13.41
CA ALA A 43 -12.23 -2.99 -12.65
C ALA A 43 -13.50 -2.48 -13.34
N GLY A 44 -14.60 -2.46 -12.60
CA GLY A 44 -15.78 -1.66 -12.91
C GLY A 44 -15.75 -0.37 -12.10
N LYS A 45 -16.78 -0.15 -11.28
CA LYS A 45 -16.82 0.90 -10.26
C LYS A 45 -15.70 0.75 -9.24
N TYR A 46 -15.34 -0.48 -8.87
CA TYR A 46 -14.30 -0.84 -7.89
C TYR A 46 -13.25 -1.77 -8.52
N CYS A 47 -12.28 -2.25 -7.75
CA CYS A 47 -11.14 -3.03 -8.26
C CYS A 47 -11.56 -4.28 -9.06
N VAL A 48 -12.69 -4.90 -8.69
CA VAL A 48 -13.26 -6.07 -9.37
C VAL A 48 -14.76 -5.87 -9.54
N GLY A 49 -15.20 -5.51 -10.75
CA GLY A 49 -16.61 -5.22 -11.04
C GLY A 49 -17.14 -4.00 -10.27
N ASP A 50 -18.41 -4.07 -9.85
CA ASP A 50 -19.16 -2.92 -9.31
C ASP A 50 -19.47 -3.00 -7.81
N GLU A 51 -18.97 -4.03 -7.12
CA GLU A 51 -19.12 -4.23 -5.67
C GLU A 51 -17.77 -4.13 -4.95
N ILE A 52 -17.77 -3.62 -3.71
CA ILE A 52 -16.55 -3.52 -2.90
C ILE A 52 -16.07 -4.94 -2.57
N SER A 53 -14.77 -5.16 -2.76
CA SER A 53 -14.11 -6.45 -2.59
C SER A 53 -12.89 -6.32 -1.69
N MET A 54 -12.26 -7.47 -1.38
CA MET A 54 -10.98 -7.48 -0.65
C MET A 54 -9.88 -6.70 -1.39
N ALA A 55 -9.94 -6.64 -2.74
CA ALA A 55 -8.95 -5.89 -3.52
C ALA A 55 -8.98 -4.39 -3.20
N ASP A 56 -10.16 -3.83 -2.93
CA ASP A 56 -10.35 -2.43 -2.55
C ASP A 56 -9.82 -2.14 -1.14
N ILE A 57 -10.08 -3.07 -0.21
CA ILE A 57 -9.59 -3.02 1.16
C ILE A 57 -8.05 -3.00 1.19
N CYS A 58 -7.41 -3.78 0.31
CA CYS A 58 -5.96 -3.79 0.19
C CYS A 58 -5.41 -2.56 -0.57
N LEU A 59 -6.17 -1.98 -1.50
CA LEU A 59 -5.69 -0.87 -2.33
C LEU A 59 -5.45 0.41 -1.53
N ILE A 60 -6.43 0.84 -0.74
CA ILE A 60 -6.35 2.13 -0.02
C ILE A 60 -5.11 2.24 0.88
N PRO A 61 -4.83 1.29 1.80
CA PRO A 61 -3.62 1.37 2.62
C PRO A 61 -2.34 1.23 1.79
N GLN A 62 -2.38 0.48 0.68
CA GLN A 62 -1.24 0.33 -0.21
C GLN A 62 -0.86 1.65 -0.89
N VAL A 63 -1.85 2.42 -1.36
CA VAL A 63 -1.63 3.75 -1.95
C VAL A 63 -1.20 4.76 -0.89
N TYR A 64 -1.80 4.74 0.30
CA TYR A 64 -1.39 5.58 1.42
C TYR A 64 0.09 5.35 1.79
N ASN A 65 0.49 4.09 1.98
CA ASN A 65 1.85 3.72 2.37
C ASN A 65 2.89 3.95 1.28
N ALA A 66 2.47 3.93 0.01
CA ALA A 66 3.41 4.13 -1.08
C ALA A 66 4.02 5.54 -1.04
N GLU A 67 3.30 6.55 -0.55
CA GLU A 67 3.69 7.97 -0.68
C GLU A 67 4.10 8.34 -2.13
N LEU A 68 3.60 7.58 -3.11
CA LEU A 68 3.95 7.70 -4.52
C LEU A 68 2.91 8.53 -5.24
N ASP A 69 3.37 9.24 -6.26
CA ASP A 69 2.49 9.82 -7.26
C ASP A 69 1.79 8.70 -8.05
N VAL A 70 0.48 8.57 -7.85
CA VAL A 70 -0.36 7.59 -8.56
C VAL A 70 -0.76 8.08 -9.96
N ASP A 71 -0.33 9.25 -10.40
CA ASP A 71 -0.67 9.79 -11.73
C ASP A 71 -0.14 8.93 -12.88
N GLN A 72 0.92 8.16 -12.64
CA GLN A 72 1.43 7.15 -13.58
C GLN A 72 0.57 5.88 -13.67
N PHE A 73 -0.41 5.71 -12.78
CA PHE A 73 -1.32 4.55 -12.71
C PHE A 73 -2.79 5.00 -12.80
N PRO A 74 -3.30 5.36 -13.99
CA PRO A 74 -4.60 6.02 -14.14
C PRO A 74 -5.78 5.21 -13.62
N THR A 75 -5.73 3.87 -13.73
CA THR A 75 -6.79 2.99 -13.21
C THR A 75 -6.78 2.99 -11.69
N ILE A 76 -5.61 2.77 -11.09
CA ILE A 76 -5.41 2.85 -9.64
C ILE A 76 -5.81 4.23 -9.10
N LYS A 77 -5.44 5.31 -9.78
CA LYS A 77 -5.83 6.68 -9.40
C LYS A 77 -7.33 6.84 -9.37
N ARG A 78 -8.04 6.41 -10.42
CA ARG A 78 -9.52 6.44 -10.48
C ARG A 78 -10.14 5.63 -9.34
N LEU A 79 -9.63 4.43 -9.09
CA LEU A 79 -10.13 3.53 -8.03
C LEU A 79 -9.92 4.14 -6.65
N ASN A 80 -8.71 4.62 -6.34
CA ASN A 80 -8.39 5.30 -5.09
C ASN A 80 -9.31 6.49 -4.84
N GLN A 81 -9.49 7.38 -5.83
CA GLN A 81 -10.39 8.52 -5.73
C GLN A 81 -11.87 8.12 -5.56
N THR A 82 -12.27 6.97 -6.09
CA THR A 82 -13.63 6.46 -5.95
C THR A 82 -13.87 5.88 -4.56
N LEU A 83 -12.92 5.09 -4.06
CA LEU A 83 -12.99 4.44 -2.75
C LEU A 83 -12.88 5.45 -1.59
N LEU A 84 -12.04 6.48 -1.70
CA LEU A 84 -11.92 7.55 -0.69
C LEU A 84 -13.19 8.38 -0.50
N LYS A 85 -14.21 8.22 -1.36
CA LYS A 85 -15.53 8.85 -1.18
C LYS A 85 -16.46 8.03 -0.28
N VAL A 86 -16.20 6.75 -0.09
CA VAL A 86 -17.00 5.86 0.75
C VAL A 86 -16.63 6.08 2.21
N ASP A 87 -17.63 6.29 3.07
CA ASP A 87 -17.41 6.73 4.44
C ASP A 87 -16.60 5.73 5.27
N ALA A 88 -16.80 4.43 5.04
CA ALA A 88 -16.01 3.39 5.70
C ALA A 88 -14.49 3.55 5.54
N PHE A 89 -14.01 4.00 4.37
CA PHE A 89 -12.57 4.24 4.15
C PHE A 89 -12.07 5.55 4.77
N LYS A 90 -12.95 6.55 4.96
CA LYS A 90 -12.61 7.80 5.65
C LYS A 90 -12.53 7.59 7.16
N GLU A 91 -13.50 6.87 7.71
CA GLU A 91 -13.55 6.52 9.14
C GLU A 91 -12.39 5.59 9.53
N SER A 92 -11.96 4.71 8.63
CA SER A 92 -10.80 3.84 8.84
C SER A 92 -9.46 4.51 8.56
N HIS A 93 -9.43 5.81 8.24
CA HIS A 93 -8.16 6.48 7.94
C HIS A 93 -7.26 6.50 9.19
N PRO A 94 -5.92 6.35 9.07
CA PRO A 94 -5.01 6.34 10.22
C PRO A 94 -5.07 7.60 11.11
N SER A 95 -5.56 8.73 10.59
CA SER A 95 -5.75 9.97 11.37
C SER A 95 -7.05 10.02 12.18
N CYS A 96 -7.95 9.05 12.00
CA CYS A 96 -9.28 9.02 12.63
C CYS A 96 -9.35 7.93 13.74
N GLN A 97 -8.21 7.36 14.14
CA GLN A 97 -8.18 6.24 15.08
C GLN A 97 -7.98 6.75 16.52
N LEU A 98 -8.40 5.93 17.49
CA LEU A 98 -8.32 6.29 18.91
C LEU A 98 -6.87 6.46 19.41
N ASP A 99 -5.93 5.77 18.78
CA ASP A 99 -4.50 5.80 19.08
C ASP A 99 -3.72 6.78 18.20
N THR A 100 -4.40 7.54 17.34
CA THR A 100 -3.77 8.58 16.53
C THR A 100 -3.19 9.68 17.44
N PRO A 101 -1.89 10.01 17.33
CA PRO A 101 -1.29 11.14 18.02
C PRO A 101 -2.06 12.44 17.74
N ALA A 102 -2.24 13.28 18.76
CA ALA A 102 -3.09 14.47 18.69
C ALA A 102 -2.65 15.46 17.59
N GLU A 103 -1.38 15.47 17.22
CA GLU A 103 -0.82 16.37 16.20
C GLU A 103 -1.24 16.02 14.77
N ILE A 104 -1.67 14.77 14.53
CA ILE A 104 -2.04 14.26 13.20
C ILE A 104 -3.47 13.73 13.16
N CYS A 105 -4.24 13.92 14.23
CA CYS A 105 -5.66 13.58 14.31
C CYS A 105 -6.50 14.58 13.51
N THR A 106 -7.48 14.10 12.75
CA THR A 106 -8.33 14.91 11.85
C THR A 106 -9.80 14.81 12.19
#